data_AF-A0A9W8QG71-F1
#
_entry.id   AF-A0A9W8QG71-F1
#
_cell.length_a   1.000
_cell.length_b   1.000
_cell.length_c   1.000
_cell.angle_alpha   90.00
_cell.angle_beta   90.00
_cell.angle_gamma   90.00
#
_symmetry.space_group_name_H-M   'P 1'
#
loop_
_entity.id
_entity.type
_entity.pdbx_description
1 polymer ?
#
loop_
_entity_poly.entity_id
_entity_poly.type
_entity_poly.pdbx_seq_one_letter_code
_entity_poly.pdbx_strand_id
1 'polypeptide(L)'
;MKLLSILALASAATAHTMFTTFFIDGKNQGDGTCVRMPKDGATGTRPIYPITGDDMACGYDGRDPVPFVCPASSGAKLTFEFRLWPDYQQPGALDPGHKGPCAVYVKRVDDMFADAAAGDGWLKIWDDGYDSKTQEWCTDRLIAHDGLLSVDLPTGLAPGYYLVRPEILALHFAHKGDPQFYLGCAQIFIQDGPVGATVPKDNMVSIPGYVDADTPGLGFDIYKDVLPAYPMPGPDVYAPTANAAAASKASLKQVSLAKGTVPQSCLLKNANWCAQEVPRYTDQDGCWAAVKDCYAQSKRCWDSAPASGSANCYTWSDYCTAMNDACEREEFDGPAAFEGKEKFVATPGEIPAPWNEKSPEETSTSTGTSTSTSSKVSGGHEPTTVRTEVRSSSSSSSSKTADSPGKIKTVMETPSKTAAESSKSTQATKTTETGDMSSGLPRQTSTHGKCGPEFGQTCSGSAFGDCCSKNGECGRKARHCACGCVAGYGSCWE
;
A
#
# COMPACT_ATOMS: atom_id res chain seq x y z
N MET A 1 40.21 -31.63 -28.56
CA MET A 1 39.41 -31.48 -27.32
C MET A 1 39.53 -30.04 -26.85
N LYS A 2 38.49 -29.22 -27.02
CA LYS A 2 38.38 -27.89 -26.40
C LYS A 2 37.10 -27.90 -25.59
N LEU A 3 37.24 -27.90 -24.26
CA LEU A 3 36.13 -27.71 -23.34
C LEU A 3 35.64 -26.26 -23.48
N LEU A 4 34.38 -26.08 -23.90
CA LEU A 4 33.66 -24.83 -23.66
C LEU A 4 33.10 -24.89 -22.24
N SER A 5 33.65 -24.06 -21.35
CA SER A 5 33.05 -23.76 -20.05
C SER A 5 31.82 -22.86 -20.28
N ILE A 6 30.63 -23.40 -20.08
CA ILE A 6 29.40 -22.62 -20.01
C ILE A 6 29.38 -21.96 -18.63
N LEU A 7 29.57 -20.63 -18.59
CA LEU A 7 29.39 -19.82 -17.40
C LEU A 7 27.88 -19.68 -17.18
N ALA A 8 27.30 -20.50 -16.30
CA ALA A 8 25.94 -20.30 -15.83
C ALA A 8 25.93 -19.05 -14.93
N LEU A 9 25.47 -17.91 -15.45
CA LEU A 9 25.04 -16.81 -14.60
C LEU A 9 23.80 -17.32 -13.86
N ALA A 10 23.96 -17.65 -12.58
CA ALA A 10 22.82 -17.83 -11.69
C ALA A 10 22.09 -16.50 -11.61
N SER A 11 20.96 -16.39 -12.29
CA SER A 11 19.99 -15.32 -12.05
C SER A 11 19.67 -15.37 -10.56
N ALA A 12 20.01 -14.34 -9.80
CA ALA A 12 19.46 -14.17 -8.47
C ALA A 12 17.94 -14.02 -8.65
N ALA A 13 17.20 -15.10 -8.47
CA ALA A 13 15.76 -15.06 -8.46
C ALA A 13 15.36 -14.16 -7.29
N THR A 14 14.85 -12.98 -7.60
CA THR A 14 14.22 -12.11 -6.61
C THR A 14 12.92 -12.81 -6.20
N ALA A 15 12.88 -13.40 -5.01
CA ALA A 15 11.76 -14.21 -4.52
C ALA A 15 10.70 -13.38 -3.77
N HIS A 16 10.63 -12.10 -4.12
CA HIS A 16 10.09 -10.99 -3.33
C HIS A 16 8.73 -10.51 -3.89
N THR A 17 7.82 -9.99 -3.06
CA THR A 17 6.47 -9.57 -3.53
C THR A 17 6.08 -8.19 -3.03
N MET A 18 5.17 -7.53 -3.74
CA MET A 18 4.61 -6.22 -3.37
C MET A 18 3.11 -6.17 -3.64
N PHE A 19 2.36 -5.58 -2.71
CA PHE A 19 0.96 -5.19 -2.93
C PHE A 19 0.90 -3.98 -3.88
N THR A 20 0.38 -4.18 -5.10
CA THR A 20 0.41 -3.16 -6.15
C THR A 20 -0.93 -2.52 -6.45
N THR A 21 -2.00 -3.31 -6.47
CA THR A 21 -3.26 -2.90 -7.10
C THR A 21 -4.43 -3.29 -6.23
N PHE A 22 -5.28 -2.31 -5.98
CA PHE A 22 -6.43 -2.46 -5.10
C PHE A 22 -7.72 -2.50 -5.92
N PHE A 23 -8.62 -3.39 -5.54
CA PHE A 23 -9.95 -3.49 -6.11
C PHE A 23 -10.99 -3.36 -4.99
N ILE A 24 -12.05 -2.64 -5.29
CA ILE A 24 -13.20 -2.50 -4.39
C ILE A 24 -14.42 -2.94 -5.18
N ASP A 25 -15.14 -3.94 -4.68
CA ASP A 25 -16.29 -4.57 -5.35
C ASP A 25 -15.98 -5.02 -6.79
N GLY A 26 -14.76 -5.52 -6.99
CA GLY A 26 -14.25 -5.96 -8.29
C GLY A 26 -13.81 -4.85 -9.24
N LYS A 27 -14.00 -3.57 -8.88
CA LYS A 27 -13.51 -2.44 -9.68
C LYS A 27 -12.04 -2.20 -9.41
N ASN A 28 -11.22 -2.32 -10.46
CA ASN A 28 -9.80 -1.93 -10.44
C ASN A 28 -9.67 -0.43 -10.17
N GLN A 29 -8.99 -0.04 -9.09
CA GLN A 29 -8.75 1.37 -8.75
C GLN A 29 -7.58 1.97 -9.55
N GLY A 30 -6.75 1.13 -10.16
CA GLY A 30 -5.52 1.46 -10.86
C GLY A 30 -4.29 1.23 -9.99
N ASP A 31 -3.20 0.80 -10.61
CA ASP A 31 -1.93 0.52 -9.95
C ASP A 31 -1.49 1.68 -9.05
N GLY A 32 -1.18 1.37 -7.78
CA GLY A 32 -0.80 2.31 -6.74
C GLY A 32 -1.87 3.31 -6.31
N THR A 33 -3.04 3.34 -6.93
CA THR A 33 -4.11 4.27 -6.57
C THR A 33 -4.63 3.93 -5.18
N CYS A 34 -4.61 4.92 -4.28
CA CYS A 34 -4.93 4.77 -2.87
C CYS A 34 -3.96 3.88 -2.07
N VAL A 35 -2.94 3.29 -2.70
CA VAL A 35 -1.94 2.45 -2.01
C VAL A 35 -0.72 3.31 -1.67
N ARG A 36 -0.26 3.23 -0.42
CA ARG A 36 1.00 3.83 0.05
C ARG A 36 2.18 2.96 -0.41
N MET A 37 2.39 2.92 -1.72
CA MET A 37 3.36 2.04 -2.37
C MET A 37 4.76 2.66 -2.37
N PRO A 38 5.82 1.86 -2.10
CA PRO A 38 7.19 2.27 -2.36
C PRO A 38 7.42 2.74 -3.80
N LYS A 39 8.33 3.69 -3.98
CA LYS A 39 8.74 4.15 -5.32
C LYS A 39 9.75 3.21 -5.97
N ASP A 40 10.59 2.58 -5.17
CA ASP A 40 11.63 1.66 -5.64
C ASP A 40 11.16 0.21 -5.53
N GLY A 41 11.04 -0.49 -6.67
CA GLY A 41 10.67 -1.90 -6.71
C GLY A 41 11.74 -2.83 -6.13
N ALA A 42 13.01 -2.43 -6.17
CA ALA A 42 14.11 -3.25 -5.65
C ALA A 42 14.09 -3.31 -4.12
N THR A 43 13.76 -2.18 -3.46
CA THR A 43 13.61 -2.14 -2.01
C THR A 43 12.21 -2.56 -1.57
N GLY A 44 11.18 -2.11 -2.28
CA GLY A 44 9.79 -2.29 -1.87
C GLY A 44 9.27 -3.74 -1.97
N THR A 45 9.94 -4.61 -2.71
CA THR A 45 9.61 -6.03 -2.75
C THR A 45 10.28 -6.83 -1.62
N ARG A 46 11.31 -6.28 -0.96
CA ARG A 46 12.06 -6.98 0.10
C ARG A 46 11.20 -7.21 1.34
N PRO A 47 11.50 -8.26 2.15
CA PRO A 47 10.85 -8.41 3.43
C PRO A 47 11.13 -7.22 4.35
N ILE A 48 10.16 -6.92 5.22
CA ILE A 48 10.29 -5.85 6.20
C ILE A 48 11.25 -6.25 7.30
N TYR A 49 12.22 -5.39 7.60
CA TYR A 49 13.14 -5.55 8.72
C TYR A 49 13.54 -4.18 9.32
N PRO A 50 13.64 -4.07 10.65
CA PRO A 50 13.27 -5.07 11.66
C PRO A 50 11.73 -5.14 11.85
N ILE A 51 11.22 -6.29 12.29
CA ILE A 51 9.77 -6.49 12.58
C ILE A 51 9.25 -5.63 13.74
N THR A 52 10.15 -5.03 14.52
CA THR A 52 9.84 -4.11 15.62
C THR A 52 9.83 -2.65 15.19
N GLY A 53 10.13 -2.35 13.92
CA GLY A 53 10.18 -0.98 13.39
C GLY A 53 8.84 -0.50 12.84
N ASP A 54 8.69 0.82 12.68
CA ASP A 54 7.45 1.45 12.20
C ASP A 54 7.04 1.01 10.79
N ASP A 55 8.00 0.63 9.94
CA ASP A 55 7.72 0.11 8.60
C ASP A 55 6.94 -1.21 8.64
N MET A 56 6.89 -1.91 9.78
CA MET A 56 6.02 -3.09 9.97
C MET A 56 4.53 -2.77 9.83
N ALA A 57 4.13 -1.51 9.99
CA ALA A 57 2.74 -1.09 9.82
C ALA A 57 2.31 -1.11 8.35
N CYS A 58 3.07 -0.47 7.45
CA CYS A 58 2.64 -0.23 6.07
C CYS A 58 3.71 -0.42 5.01
N GLY A 59 4.91 -0.87 5.38
CA GLY A 59 6.02 -1.18 4.49
C GLY A 59 6.95 0.01 4.31
N TYR A 60 8.02 -0.19 3.53
CA TYR A 60 8.94 0.88 3.13
C TYR A 60 8.16 2.00 2.43
N ASP A 61 8.43 3.27 2.76
CA ASP A 61 7.68 4.46 2.32
C ASP A 61 6.18 4.48 2.67
N GLY A 62 5.61 3.39 3.20
CA GLY A 62 4.19 3.24 3.48
C GLY A 62 3.71 4.01 4.71
N ARG A 63 4.63 4.62 5.46
CA ARG A 63 4.34 5.53 6.57
C ARG A 63 3.74 6.85 6.07
N ASP A 64 4.13 7.28 4.87
CA ASP A 64 3.68 8.54 4.29
C ASP A 64 2.32 8.37 3.57
N PRO A 65 1.38 9.31 3.75
CA PRO A 65 0.10 9.25 3.08
C PRO A 65 0.24 9.55 1.57
N VAL A 66 -0.65 8.97 0.78
CA VAL A 66 -0.79 9.30 -0.65
C VAL A 66 -1.99 10.22 -0.90
N PRO A 67 -1.99 11.02 -1.98
CA PRO A 67 -3.06 11.99 -2.23
C PRO A 67 -4.49 11.43 -2.29
N PHE A 68 -4.71 10.21 -2.78
CA PHE A 68 -6.06 9.68 -2.98
C PHE A 68 -6.50 8.68 -1.92
N VAL A 69 -7.79 8.69 -1.62
CA VAL A 69 -8.48 7.78 -0.71
C VAL A 69 -9.65 7.15 -1.46
N CYS A 70 -9.73 5.83 -1.43
CA CYS A 70 -10.72 5.10 -2.20
C CYS A 70 -12.00 4.90 -1.36
N PRO A 71 -13.17 5.32 -1.85
CA PRO A 71 -14.43 5.07 -1.15
C PRO A 71 -14.77 3.58 -1.15
N ALA A 72 -15.19 3.05 0.00
CA ALA A 72 -15.69 1.69 0.16
C ALA A 72 -17.01 1.72 0.94
N SER A 73 -17.96 0.86 0.57
CA SER A 73 -19.15 0.65 1.40
C SER A 73 -18.86 -0.33 2.54
N SER A 74 -19.63 -0.27 3.61
CA SER A 74 -19.68 -1.34 4.61
C SER A 74 -20.02 -2.68 3.94
N GLY A 75 -19.27 -3.74 4.24
CA GLY A 75 -19.40 -5.03 3.56
C GLY A 75 -18.78 -5.11 2.17
N ALA A 76 -18.06 -4.07 1.71
CA ALA A 76 -17.43 -4.11 0.39
C ALA A 76 -16.38 -5.23 0.30
N LYS A 77 -16.30 -5.84 -0.87
CA LYS A 77 -15.24 -6.81 -1.18
C LYS A 77 -13.96 -6.06 -1.52
N LEU A 78 -12.92 -6.31 -0.74
CA LEU A 78 -11.59 -5.75 -0.93
C LEU A 78 -10.69 -6.80 -1.56
N THR A 79 -10.09 -6.51 -2.72
CA THR A 79 -9.11 -7.41 -3.34
C THR A 79 -7.75 -6.73 -3.44
N PHE A 80 -6.71 -7.44 -3.02
CA PHE A 80 -5.33 -7.00 -3.05
C PHE A 80 -4.57 -7.83 -4.07
N GLU A 81 -3.95 -7.18 -5.07
CA GLU A 81 -3.05 -7.83 -6.01
C GLU A 81 -1.61 -7.73 -5.51
N PHE A 82 -0.97 -8.88 -5.32
CA PHE A 82 0.45 -9.02 -5.04
C PHE A 82 1.19 -9.44 -6.31
N ARG A 83 2.29 -8.75 -6.61
CA ARG A 83 3.13 -9.02 -7.79
C ARG A 83 4.57 -9.28 -7.37
N LEU A 84 5.17 -10.28 -8.03
CA LEU A 84 6.61 -10.59 -7.96
C LEU A 84 7.43 -9.47 -8.61
N TRP A 85 6.94 -8.96 -9.75
CA TRP A 85 7.49 -7.80 -10.45
C TRP A 85 6.45 -6.68 -10.40
N PRO A 86 6.63 -5.66 -9.54
CA PRO A 86 5.60 -4.64 -9.33
C PRO A 86 5.15 -3.96 -10.61
N ASP A 87 6.12 -3.65 -11.50
CA ASP A 87 5.92 -3.03 -12.81
C ASP A 87 5.42 -3.99 -13.90
N TYR A 88 5.14 -5.24 -13.53
CA TYR A 88 4.60 -6.28 -14.38
C TYR A 88 5.53 -6.65 -15.55
N GLN A 89 6.85 -6.50 -15.40
CA GLN A 89 7.82 -6.99 -16.38
C GLN A 89 7.68 -8.49 -16.67
N GLN A 90 7.33 -9.27 -15.64
CA GLN A 90 6.95 -10.68 -15.76
C GLN A 90 5.74 -10.96 -14.88
N PRO A 91 4.85 -11.89 -15.29
CA PRO A 91 3.74 -12.31 -14.46
C PRO A 91 4.24 -13.10 -13.24
N GLY A 92 3.41 -13.13 -12.19
CA GLY A 92 3.67 -13.90 -10.98
C GLY A 92 3.40 -13.08 -9.73
N ALA A 93 3.01 -13.76 -8.66
CA ALA A 93 2.65 -13.14 -7.40
C ALA A 93 3.76 -13.22 -6.35
N LEU A 94 4.29 -14.42 -6.17
CA LEU A 94 5.23 -14.79 -5.12
C LEU A 94 5.96 -16.07 -5.52
N ASP A 95 7.19 -16.27 -5.05
CA ASP A 95 7.90 -17.53 -5.25
C ASP A 95 7.17 -18.68 -4.50
N PRO A 96 6.92 -19.84 -5.13
CA PRO A 96 6.21 -20.96 -4.50
C PRO A 96 6.84 -21.52 -3.22
N GLY A 97 8.13 -21.27 -2.99
CA GLY A 97 8.83 -21.63 -1.76
C GLY A 97 8.46 -20.75 -0.57
N HIS A 98 7.89 -19.56 -0.78
CA HIS A 98 7.47 -18.63 0.27
C HIS A 98 6.14 -19.04 0.91
N LYS A 99 6.12 -20.24 1.47
CA LYS A 99 4.96 -20.80 2.17
C LYS A 99 4.71 -20.05 3.48
N GLY A 100 3.46 -19.70 3.73
CA GLY A 100 3.04 -19.18 5.03
C GLY A 100 1.66 -18.54 5.04
N PRO A 101 1.25 -17.98 6.18
CA PRO A 101 -0.08 -17.42 6.34
C PRO A 101 -0.20 -16.04 5.67
N CYS A 102 -1.44 -15.58 5.53
CA CYS A 102 -1.76 -14.20 5.25
C CYS A 102 -2.77 -13.65 6.25
N ALA A 103 -2.80 -12.34 6.40
CA ALA A 103 -3.77 -11.64 7.23
C ALA A 103 -4.13 -10.28 6.63
N VAL A 104 -5.32 -9.77 6.97
CA VAL A 104 -5.72 -8.41 6.62
C VAL A 104 -6.15 -7.69 7.89
N TYR A 105 -5.57 -6.49 8.08
CA TYR A 105 -5.88 -5.61 9.20
C TYR A 105 -6.48 -4.31 8.69
N VAL A 106 -7.27 -3.65 9.54
CA VAL A 106 -7.71 -2.27 9.33
C VAL A 106 -7.37 -1.42 10.54
N LYS A 107 -7.10 -0.14 10.31
CA LYS A 107 -6.90 0.86 11.38
C LYS A 107 -7.70 2.10 11.07
N ARG A 108 -8.59 2.49 12.00
CA ARG A 108 -9.30 3.77 11.91
C ARG A 108 -8.32 4.90 12.17
N VAL A 109 -8.41 5.95 11.36
CA VAL A 109 -7.68 7.21 11.56
C VAL A 109 -8.67 8.37 11.50
N ASP A 110 -8.38 9.46 12.21
CA ASP A 110 -9.21 10.66 12.20
C ASP A 110 -8.78 11.61 11.07
N ASP A 111 -7.47 11.76 10.83
CA ASP A 111 -6.92 12.44 9.66
C ASP A 111 -5.95 11.53 8.89
N MET A 112 -6.39 11.04 7.73
CA MET A 112 -5.61 10.18 6.81
C MET A 112 -4.25 10.76 6.42
N PHE A 113 -4.08 12.08 6.44
CA PHE A 113 -2.88 12.76 5.96
C PHE A 113 -1.93 13.21 7.08
N ALA A 114 -2.30 12.97 8.35
CA ALA A 114 -1.50 13.39 9.50
C ALA A 114 -1.30 12.27 10.53
N ASP A 115 -2.27 11.37 10.68
CA ASP A 115 -2.20 10.31 11.67
C ASP A 115 -1.17 9.25 11.28
N ALA A 116 -0.40 8.80 12.26
CA ALA A 116 0.61 7.78 12.06
C ALA A 116 -0.03 6.41 11.75
N ALA A 117 0.50 5.74 10.73
CA ALA A 117 0.16 4.35 10.43
C ALA A 117 0.61 3.41 11.56
N ALA A 118 1.84 3.57 12.05
CA ALA A 118 2.40 2.78 13.15
C ALA A 118 1.72 3.06 14.50
N GLY A 119 1.82 2.10 15.40
CA GLY A 119 1.25 2.15 16.74
C GLY A 119 -0.10 1.44 16.87
N ASP A 120 -0.83 1.76 17.95
CA ASP A 120 -2.11 1.14 18.32
C ASP A 120 -3.23 1.32 17.28
N GLY A 121 -4.26 0.48 17.42
CA GLY A 121 -5.55 0.63 16.73
C GLY A 121 -5.77 -0.27 15.53
N TRP A 122 -4.89 -1.25 15.31
CA TRP A 122 -5.03 -2.23 14.25
C TRP A 122 -5.95 -3.37 14.66
N LEU A 123 -6.94 -3.64 13.82
CA LEU A 123 -7.94 -4.68 13.99
C LEU A 123 -7.74 -5.73 12.91
N LYS A 124 -7.53 -7.00 13.28
CA LYS A 124 -7.51 -8.10 12.32
C LYS A 124 -8.93 -8.37 11.83
N ILE A 125 -9.16 -8.32 10.52
CA ILE A 125 -10.49 -8.56 9.91
C ILE A 125 -10.58 -9.87 9.16
N TRP A 126 -9.43 -10.49 8.87
CA TRP A 126 -9.34 -11.76 8.19
C TRP A 126 -7.95 -12.36 8.39
N ASP A 127 -7.85 -13.68 8.49
CA ASP A 127 -6.60 -14.42 8.35
C ASP A 127 -6.80 -15.81 7.74
N ASP A 128 -5.73 -16.33 7.17
CA ASP A 128 -5.67 -17.66 6.60
C ASP A 128 -4.27 -18.26 6.78
N GLY A 129 -4.24 -19.51 7.25
CA GLY A 129 -3.03 -20.20 7.68
C GLY A 129 -2.74 -21.45 6.86
N TYR A 130 -2.32 -22.51 7.55
CA TYR A 130 -2.11 -23.83 6.95
C TYR A 130 -3.37 -24.70 7.09
N ASP A 131 -3.87 -25.23 5.98
CA ASP A 131 -4.93 -26.24 5.98
C ASP A 131 -4.30 -27.65 5.92
N SER A 132 -4.45 -28.42 7.00
CA SER A 132 -3.93 -29.78 7.09
C SER A 132 -4.64 -30.80 6.17
N LYS A 133 -5.87 -30.52 5.72
CA LYS A 133 -6.66 -31.38 4.82
C LYS A 133 -6.17 -31.25 3.38
N THR A 134 -5.92 -30.02 2.91
CA THR A 134 -5.42 -29.77 1.55
C THR A 134 -3.90 -29.72 1.48
N GLN A 135 -3.22 -29.57 2.62
CA GLN A 135 -1.78 -29.32 2.74
C GLN A 135 -1.33 -28.01 2.09
N GLU A 136 -2.23 -27.02 2.04
CA GLU A 136 -1.97 -25.73 1.39
C GLU A 136 -1.93 -24.58 2.41
N TRP A 137 -0.98 -23.68 2.19
CA TRP A 137 -0.90 -22.40 2.86
C TRP A 137 -1.74 -21.34 2.14
N CYS A 138 -2.02 -20.23 2.84
CA CYS A 138 -2.61 -19.04 2.22
C CYS A 138 -1.83 -18.59 0.97
N THR A 139 -0.49 -18.61 1.03
CA THR A 139 0.36 -18.25 -0.10
C THR A 139 0.24 -19.21 -1.29
N ASP A 140 -0.08 -20.48 -1.07
CA ASP A 140 -0.34 -21.42 -2.17
C ASP A 140 -1.63 -21.04 -2.90
N ARG A 141 -2.69 -20.68 -2.16
CA ARG A 141 -3.94 -20.14 -2.70
C ARG A 141 -3.73 -18.81 -3.41
N LEU A 142 -2.88 -17.93 -2.87
CA LEU A 142 -2.55 -16.64 -3.48
C LEU A 142 -1.93 -16.83 -4.87
N ILE A 143 -0.98 -17.75 -4.98
CA ILE A 143 -0.32 -18.08 -6.26
C ILE A 143 -1.33 -18.70 -7.22
N ALA A 144 -2.22 -19.59 -6.75
CA ALA A 144 -3.27 -20.19 -7.56
C ALA A 144 -4.33 -19.20 -8.08
N HIS A 145 -4.47 -18.05 -7.40
CA HIS A 145 -5.35 -16.94 -7.79
C HIS A 145 -4.58 -15.75 -8.37
N ASP A 146 -3.42 -15.99 -9.00
CA ASP A 146 -2.63 -15.00 -9.73
C ASP A 146 -2.28 -13.75 -8.89
N GLY A 147 -2.09 -13.93 -7.59
CA GLY A 147 -1.76 -12.85 -6.66
C GLY A 147 -2.96 -12.06 -6.14
N LEU A 148 -4.19 -12.47 -6.44
CA LEU A 148 -5.41 -11.80 -5.99
C LEU A 148 -5.91 -12.41 -4.67
N LEU A 149 -5.90 -11.63 -3.60
CA LEU A 149 -6.46 -11.98 -2.30
C LEU A 149 -7.71 -11.15 -2.04
N SER A 150 -8.88 -11.80 -1.89
CA SER A 150 -10.15 -11.12 -1.64
C SER A 150 -10.64 -11.37 -0.22
N VAL A 151 -11.09 -10.31 0.47
CA VAL A 151 -11.75 -10.39 1.79
C VAL A 151 -12.95 -9.45 1.84
N ASP A 152 -13.90 -9.71 2.73
CA ASP A 152 -14.98 -8.76 2.99
C ASP A 152 -14.61 -7.78 4.11
N LEU A 153 -14.91 -6.49 3.87
CA LEU A 153 -14.82 -5.48 4.91
C LEU A 153 -15.94 -5.71 5.95
N PRO A 154 -15.65 -5.80 7.26
CA PRO A 154 -16.68 -6.07 8.25
C PRO A 154 -17.77 -5.00 8.28
N THR A 155 -19.04 -5.44 8.36
CA THR A 155 -20.18 -4.51 8.30
C THR A 155 -20.35 -3.63 9.54
N GLY A 156 -19.74 -4.04 10.66
CA GLY A 156 -19.84 -3.37 11.96
C GLY A 156 -18.88 -2.21 12.20
N LEU A 157 -18.15 -1.75 11.18
CA LEU A 157 -17.22 -0.63 11.31
C LEU A 157 -17.93 0.72 11.12
N ALA A 158 -17.58 1.70 11.95
CA ALA A 158 -18.11 3.05 11.80
C ALA A 158 -17.60 3.71 10.51
N PRO A 159 -18.39 4.57 9.84
CA PRO A 159 -17.93 5.29 8.65
C PRO A 159 -16.76 6.25 9.00
N GLY A 160 -15.86 6.47 8.05
CA GLY A 160 -14.66 7.30 8.23
C GLY A 160 -13.42 6.79 7.49
N TYR A 161 -12.27 7.37 7.82
CA TYR A 161 -10.99 7.00 7.23
C TYR A 161 -10.40 5.74 7.86
N TYR A 162 -9.92 4.82 7.02
CA TYR A 162 -9.23 3.62 7.46
C TYR A 162 -8.01 3.33 6.59
N LEU A 163 -6.94 2.86 7.21
CA LEU A 163 -5.88 2.12 6.55
C LEU A 163 -6.29 0.65 6.47
N VAL A 164 -5.99 -0.01 5.35
CA VAL A 164 -6.18 -1.45 5.14
C VAL A 164 -4.84 -2.08 4.80
N ARG A 165 -4.41 -3.07 5.58
CA ARG A 165 -3.09 -3.68 5.53
C ARG A 165 -3.21 -5.16 5.21
N PRO A 166 -3.03 -5.58 3.94
CA PRO A 166 -2.76 -6.98 3.63
C PRO A 166 -1.32 -7.34 4.04
N GLU A 167 -1.15 -8.54 4.58
CA GLU A 167 0.11 -9.08 5.06
C GLU A 167 0.28 -10.52 4.59
N ILE A 168 1.50 -10.84 4.15
CA ILE A 168 1.99 -12.18 3.91
C ILE A 168 3.19 -12.40 4.82
N LEU A 169 3.24 -13.54 5.51
CA LEU A 169 4.39 -13.99 6.27
C LEU A 169 4.96 -15.25 5.62
N ALA A 170 6.14 -15.16 5.03
CA ALA A 170 6.84 -16.31 4.46
C ALA A 170 7.71 -16.99 5.53
N LEU A 171 7.60 -18.32 5.63
CA LEU A 171 8.18 -19.13 6.71
C LEU A 171 9.34 -20.03 6.28
N HIS A 172 9.78 -19.95 5.03
CA HIS A 172 10.84 -20.81 4.48
C HIS A 172 12.18 -20.70 5.24
N PHE A 173 12.47 -19.57 5.89
CA PHE A 173 13.61 -19.43 6.82
C PHE A 173 13.22 -19.16 8.28
N ALA A 174 11.93 -19.26 8.64
CA ALA A 174 11.43 -19.02 10.00
C ALA A 174 12.10 -19.92 11.05
N HIS A 175 12.28 -21.22 10.76
CA HIS A 175 12.98 -22.16 11.65
C HIS A 175 14.46 -21.81 11.92
N LYS A 176 15.05 -20.88 11.16
CA LYS A 176 16.39 -20.33 11.36
C LYS A 176 16.38 -18.92 11.97
N GLY A 177 15.22 -18.43 12.40
CA GLY A 177 15.05 -17.10 12.97
C GLY A 177 14.91 -15.98 11.94
N ASP A 178 14.57 -16.29 10.69
CA ASP A 178 14.35 -15.29 9.62
C ASP A 178 12.94 -15.44 9.00
N PRO A 179 11.87 -15.09 9.76
CA PRO A 179 10.53 -14.92 9.20
C PRO A 179 10.46 -13.65 8.35
N GLN A 180 9.77 -13.72 7.20
CA GLN A 180 9.79 -12.65 6.21
C GLN A 180 8.39 -12.08 5.96
N PHE A 181 8.19 -10.82 6.33
CA PHE A 181 6.91 -10.13 6.14
C PHE A 181 6.89 -9.29 4.85
N TYR A 182 5.83 -9.46 4.06
CA TYR A 182 5.52 -8.66 2.87
C TYR A 182 4.15 -8.04 3.05
N LEU A 183 4.07 -6.72 2.98
CA LEU A 183 2.89 -5.97 3.38
C LEU A 183 2.82 -4.62 2.67
N GLY A 184 1.68 -3.95 2.79
CA GLY A 184 1.48 -2.59 2.33
C GLY A 184 0.22 -2.01 2.95
N CYS A 185 -0.12 -0.76 2.62
CA CYS A 185 -1.37 -0.15 3.08
C CYS A 185 -2.14 0.54 1.96
N ALA A 186 -3.44 0.30 1.90
CA ALA A 186 -4.39 1.09 1.14
C ALA A 186 -5.12 2.10 2.05
N GLN A 187 -5.47 3.24 1.48
CA GLN A 187 -6.26 4.29 2.11
C GLN A 187 -7.71 4.17 1.64
N ILE A 188 -8.63 3.89 2.57
CA ILE A 188 -10.06 3.85 2.25
C ILE A 188 -10.85 4.85 3.08
N PHE A 189 -12.03 5.17 2.58
CA PHE A 189 -13.06 5.85 3.34
C PHE A 189 -14.34 5.00 3.33
N ILE A 190 -14.71 4.49 4.50
CA ILE A 190 -15.96 3.76 4.68
C ILE A 190 -17.10 4.78 4.62
N GLN A 191 -17.90 4.71 3.57
CA GLN A 191 -18.95 5.69 3.27
C GLN A 191 -20.20 5.49 4.12
N ASP A 192 -20.42 4.29 4.61
CA ASP A 192 -21.60 3.93 5.39
C ASP A 192 -21.30 2.92 6.48
N GLY A 193 -22.01 3.03 7.60
CA GLY A 193 -21.81 2.12 8.73
C GLY A 193 -22.71 2.45 9.93
N PRO A 194 -22.72 1.58 10.95
CA PRO A 194 -23.42 1.85 12.21
C PRO A 194 -22.82 3.07 12.93
N VAL A 195 -23.68 4.01 13.34
CA VAL A 195 -23.27 5.22 14.07
C VAL A 195 -22.83 4.84 15.49
N GLY A 196 -21.67 5.32 15.90
CA GLY A 196 -21.16 5.08 17.26
C GLY A 196 -20.74 3.64 17.52
N ALA A 197 -20.57 2.82 16.48
CA ALA A 197 -19.98 1.50 16.62
C ALA A 197 -18.57 1.64 17.21
N THR A 198 -18.34 0.90 18.29
CA THR A 198 -17.05 0.82 18.96
C THR A 198 -16.57 -0.60 18.83
N VAL A 199 -15.30 -0.75 18.44
CA VAL A 199 -14.61 -2.02 18.47
C VAL A 199 -13.92 -2.11 19.84
N PRO A 200 -14.11 -3.20 20.60
CA PRO A 200 -13.45 -3.37 21.89
C PRO A 200 -11.92 -3.28 21.73
N LYS A 201 -11.26 -2.61 22.69
CA LYS A 201 -9.80 -2.43 22.64
C LYS A 201 -9.05 -3.76 22.64
N ASP A 202 -9.60 -4.80 23.26
CA ASP A 202 -8.98 -6.14 23.32
C ASP A 202 -8.94 -6.85 21.96
N ASN A 203 -9.71 -6.36 20.97
CA ASN A 203 -9.60 -6.81 19.58
C ASN A 203 -8.55 -6.05 18.77
N MET A 204 -7.94 -5.01 19.35
CA MET A 204 -6.96 -4.17 18.69
C MET A 204 -5.55 -4.45 19.20
N VAL A 205 -4.58 -4.29 18.30
CA VAL A 205 -3.15 -4.39 18.62
C VAL A 205 -2.38 -3.19 18.09
N SER A 206 -1.14 -3.06 18.58
CA SER A 206 -0.14 -2.17 17.98
C SER A 206 0.62 -2.87 16.86
N ILE A 207 0.86 -2.15 15.77
CA ILE A 207 1.81 -2.58 14.73
C ILE A 207 2.82 -1.43 14.53
N PRO A 208 4.11 -1.63 14.85
CA PRO A 208 4.72 -2.83 15.43
C PRO A 208 4.24 -3.12 16.86
N GLY A 209 4.40 -4.38 17.31
CA GLY A 209 4.16 -4.78 18.70
C GLY A 209 3.36 -6.07 18.90
N TYR A 210 2.51 -6.47 17.93
CA TYR A 210 1.73 -7.71 18.03
C TYR A 210 2.54 -8.99 17.79
N VAL A 211 3.76 -8.85 17.25
CA VAL A 211 4.73 -9.92 17.01
C VAL A 211 6.10 -9.50 17.54
N ASP A 212 6.87 -10.49 17.97
CA ASP A 212 8.26 -10.43 18.34
C ASP A 212 9.00 -11.71 17.90
N ALA A 213 10.30 -11.80 18.20
CA ALA A 213 11.12 -12.95 17.82
C ALA A 213 10.67 -14.29 18.46
N ASP A 214 9.99 -14.24 19.60
CA ASP A 214 9.54 -15.41 20.36
C ASP A 214 8.11 -15.82 20.01
N THR A 215 7.43 -15.06 19.15
CA THR A 215 6.06 -15.35 18.71
C THR A 215 6.01 -16.74 18.03
N PRO A 216 5.21 -17.69 18.53
CA PRO A 216 5.31 -19.10 18.11
C PRO A 216 5.21 -19.35 16.60
N GLY A 217 4.40 -18.57 15.88
CA GLY A 217 4.22 -18.69 14.44
C GLY A 217 5.41 -18.21 13.60
N LEU A 218 6.34 -17.45 14.18
CA LEU A 218 7.50 -16.86 13.49
C LEU A 218 8.74 -17.77 13.52
N GLY A 219 8.76 -18.77 14.39
CA GLY A 219 9.80 -19.82 14.44
C GLY A 219 9.34 -21.16 13.85
N PHE A 220 8.18 -21.19 13.18
CA PHE A 220 7.54 -22.42 12.74
C PHE A 220 8.36 -23.14 11.65
N ASP A 221 8.58 -24.44 11.83
CA ASP A 221 9.31 -25.29 10.89
C ASP A 221 8.35 -25.99 9.91
N ILE A 222 8.30 -25.45 8.69
CA ILE A 222 7.44 -25.92 7.60
C ILE A 222 7.98 -27.18 6.89
N TYR A 223 9.16 -27.70 7.26
CA TYR A 223 9.80 -28.82 6.57
C TYR A 223 9.59 -30.18 7.26
N LYS A 224 8.75 -30.23 8.30
CA LYS A 224 8.41 -31.50 8.96
C LYS A 224 7.45 -32.32 8.08
N ASP A 225 7.60 -33.64 8.14
CA ASP A 225 6.74 -34.58 7.39
C ASP A 225 5.25 -34.41 7.69
N VAL A 226 4.92 -34.10 8.95
CA VAL A 226 3.57 -33.77 9.40
C VAL A 226 3.64 -32.46 10.16
N LEU A 227 2.99 -31.43 9.62
CA LEU A 227 2.92 -30.11 10.24
C LEU A 227 1.87 -30.11 11.36
N PRO A 228 2.22 -29.64 12.58
CA PRO A 228 1.21 -29.38 13.60
C PRO A 228 0.30 -28.21 13.18
N ALA A 229 -0.78 -28.00 13.92
CA ALA A 229 -1.61 -26.81 13.76
C ALA A 229 -0.74 -25.54 13.80
N TYR A 230 -0.87 -24.68 12.80
CA TYR A 230 -0.08 -23.47 12.71
C TYR A 230 -0.57 -22.42 13.72
N PRO A 231 0.28 -21.93 14.64
CA PRO A 231 -0.10 -20.90 15.59
C PRO A 231 -0.13 -19.53 14.89
N MET A 232 -1.30 -19.15 14.39
CA MET A 232 -1.52 -17.87 13.72
C MET A 232 -1.08 -16.69 14.62
N PRO A 233 -0.19 -15.79 14.14
CA PRO A 233 0.20 -14.61 14.89
C PRO A 233 -0.92 -13.57 15.02
N GLY A 234 -0.86 -12.76 16.09
CA GLY A 234 -1.78 -11.65 16.32
C GLY A 234 -3.13 -12.03 16.94
N PRO A 235 -4.06 -11.06 17.07
CA PRO A 235 -5.34 -11.27 17.73
C PRO A 235 -6.25 -12.17 16.89
N ASP A 236 -7.35 -12.65 17.49
CA ASP A 236 -8.41 -13.32 16.74
C ASP A 236 -9.05 -12.36 15.72
N VAL A 237 -9.57 -12.93 14.63
CA VAL A 237 -10.33 -12.18 13.62
C VAL A 237 -11.56 -11.53 14.26
N TYR A 238 -11.71 -10.23 14.03
CA TYR A 238 -12.86 -9.49 14.53
C TYR A 238 -14.16 -9.90 13.83
N ALA A 239 -15.07 -10.46 14.60
CA ALA A 239 -16.45 -10.66 14.22
C ALA A 239 -17.34 -9.54 14.80
N PRO A 240 -18.06 -8.76 13.97
CA PRO A 240 -19.03 -7.80 14.47
C PRO A 240 -20.09 -8.47 15.35
N THR A 241 -20.53 -7.78 16.40
CA THR A 241 -21.68 -8.26 17.20
C THR A 241 -22.93 -8.37 16.31
N ALA A 242 -23.82 -9.31 16.63
CA ALA A 242 -25.02 -9.60 15.82
C ALA A 242 -25.86 -8.35 15.50
N ASN A 243 -25.93 -7.37 16.41
CA ASN A 243 -26.66 -6.12 16.18
C ASN A 243 -25.96 -5.18 15.18
N ALA A 244 -24.63 -5.18 15.14
CA ALA A 244 -23.86 -4.41 14.15
C ALA A 244 -23.88 -5.11 12.78
N ALA A 245 -23.84 -6.45 12.77
CA ALA A 245 -23.92 -7.27 11.56
C ALA A 245 -25.33 -7.27 10.92
N ALA A 246 -26.39 -7.21 11.73
CA ALA A 246 -27.79 -7.20 11.28
C ALA A 246 -28.33 -5.80 10.92
N ALA A 247 -27.50 -4.75 10.99
CA ALA A 247 -27.90 -3.42 10.59
C ALA A 247 -28.26 -3.42 9.09
N SER A 248 -29.54 -3.18 8.77
CA SER A 248 -29.97 -3.06 7.38
C SER A 248 -29.31 -1.83 6.73
N LYS A 249 -29.06 -1.85 5.41
CA LYS A 249 -28.52 -0.69 4.68
C LYS A 249 -29.28 0.62 4.94
N ALA A 250 -30.58 0.53 5.22
CA ALA A 250 -31.42 1.68 5.55
C ALA A 250 -31.12 2.33 6.93
N SER A 251 -30.44 1.59 7.82
CA SER A 251 -30.04 2.06 9.15
C SER A 251 -28.60 2.59 9.22
N LEU A 252 -27.82 2.43 8.14
CA LEU A 252 -26.44 2.90 8.06
C LEU A 252 -26.40 4.40 7.81
N LYS A 253 -25.53 5.11 8.52
CA LYS A 253 -25.30 6.53 8.27
C LYS A 253 -24.35 6.67 7.10
N GLN A 254 -24.80 7.37 6.08
CA GLN A 254 -23.97 7.79 4.95
C GLN A 254 -23.12 9.01 5.33
N VAL A 255 -21.85 9.00 4.97
CA VAL A 255 -20.90 10.08 5.14
C VAL A 255 -20.11 10.25 3.84
N SER A 256 -19.86 11.49 3.43
CA SER A 256 -19.08 11.78 2.23
C SER A 256 -17.59 11.90 2.54
N LEU A 257 -16.78 11.39 1.60
CA LEU A 257 -15.33 11.61 1.58
C LEU A 257 -15.05 13.07 1.20
N ALA A 258 -14.48 13.85 2.12
CA ALA A 258 -14.21 15.27 1.92
C ALA A 258 -12.79 15.55 1.42
N LYS A 259 -11.77 14.88 1.97
CA LYS A 259 -10.36 15.03 1.56
C LYS A 259 -9.86 13.75 0.90
N GLY A 260 -9.03 13.89 -0.13
CA GLY A 260 -8.43 12.76 -0.84
C GLY A 260 -9.30 12.17 -1.95
N THR A 261 -10.36 12.86 -2.37
CA THR A 261 -11.10 12.49 -3.57
C THR A 261 -10.22 12.67 -4.80
N VAL A 262 -10.37 11.79 -5.79
CA VAL A 262 -9.88 12.08 -7.14
C VAL A 262 -10.71 13.25 -7.68
N PRO A 263 -10.09 14.35 -8.13
CA PRO A 263 -10.82 15.50 -8.67
C PRO A 263 -11.72 15.08 -9.84
N GLN A 264 -12.93 15.65 -9.94
CA GLN A 264 -13.79 15.41 -11.09
C GLN A 264 -13.20 15.97 -12.40
N SER A 265 -12.32 16.97 -12.29
CA SER A 265 -11.54 17.53 -13.41
C SER A 265 -10.37 16.64 -13.82
N CYS A 266 -10.19 15.46 -13.21
CA CYS A 266 -9.07 14.60 -13.52
C CYS A 266 -9.18 14.02 -14.92
N LEU A 267 -8.29 14.45 -15.81
CA LEU A 267 -8.27 13.97 -17.19
C LEU A 267 -7.65 12.58 -17.31
N LEU A 268 -6.64 12.31 -16.49
CA LEU A 268 -5.85 11.08 -16.52
C LEU A 268 -5.18 10.87 -15.17
N LYS A 269 -5.18 9.64 -14.67
CA LYS A 269 -4.52 9.28 -13.41
C LYS A 269 -3.32 8.36 -13.65
N ASN A 270 -2.26 8.57 -12.86
CA ASN A 270 -1.19 7.59 -12.68
C ASN A 270 -0.97 7.42 -11.18
N ALA A 271 -1.36 6.28 -10.61
CA ALA A 271 -1.41 6.07 -9.16
C ALA A 271 -2.15 7.21 -8.45
N ASN A 272 -1.46 8.01 -7.63
CA ASN A 272 -2.07 9.12 -6.88
C ASN A 272 -1.80 10.51 -7.47
N TRP A 273 -1.35 10.56 -8.73
CA TRP A 273 -1.24 11.79 -9.50
C TRP A 273 -2.36 11.89 -10.53
N CYS A 274 -2.77 13.13 -10.81
CA CYS A 274 -3.85 13.45 -11.72
C CYS A 274 -3.49 14.61 -12.64
N ALA A 275 -3.68 14.40 -13.95
CA ALA A 275 -3.54 15.43 -14.97
C ALA A 275 -4.71 16.43 -14.91
N GLN A 276 -4.38 17.72 -15.03
CA GLN A 276 -5.33 18.82 -15.12
C GLN A 276 -5.33 19.42 -16.52
N GLU A 277 -6.44 20.04 -16.89
CA GLU A 277 -6.55 20.80 -18.14
C GLU A 277 -5.44 21.84 -18.25
N VAL A 278 -4.86 21.92 -19.45
CA VAL A 278 -3.88 22.96 -19.79
C VAL A 278 -4.65 24.18 -20.33
N PRO A 279 -4.30 25.43 -19.94
CA PRO A 279 -5.02 26.61 -20.38
C PRO A 279 -5.07 26.77 -21.90
N ARG A 280 -6.21 27.25 -22.41
CA ARG A 280 -6.39 27.64 -23.81
C ARG A 280 -5.49 28.81 -24.19
N TYR A 281 -4.89 28.75 -25.37
CA TYR A 281 -4.05 29.79 -25.95
C TYR A 281 -4.48 30.12 -27.38
N THR A 282 -4.23 31.37 -27.79
CA THR A 282 -4.53 31.91 -29.13
C THR A 282 -3.33 32.67 -29.73
N ASP A 283 -2.18 32.64 -29.06
CA ASP A 283 -0.95 33.33 -29.46
C ASP A 283 0.29 32.50 -29.12
N GLN A 284 1.44 32.96 -29.61
CA GLN A 284 2.72 32.27 -29.47
C GLN A 284 3.16 32.13 -28.01
N ASP A 285 3.05 33.21 -27.23
CA ASP A 285 3.48 33.23 -25.83
C ASP A 285 2.63 32.26 -24.99
N GLY A 286 1.31 32.25 -25.22
CA GLY A 286 0.38 31.33 -24.60
C GLY A 286 0.65 29.88 -24.98
N CYS A 287 1.01 29.60 -26.23
CA CYS A 287 1.36 28.25 -26.71
C CYS A 287 2.55 27.69 -25.92
N TRP A 288 3.66 28.45 -25.85
CA TRP A 288 4.85 27.99 -25.14
C TRP A 288 4.66 27.94 -23.61
N ALA A 289 3.84 28.83 -23.04
CA ALA A 289 3.45 28.75 -21.63
C ALA A 289 2.64 27.48 -21.33
N ALA A 290 1.70 27.11 -22.21
CA ALA A 290 0.91 25.89 -22.09
C ALA A 290 1.77 24.62 -22.22
N VAL A 291 2.72 24.58 -23.18
CA VAL A 291 3.69 23.49 -23.32
C VAL A 291 4.50 23.31 -22.04
N LYS A 292 5.00 24.42 -21.48
CA LYS A 292 5.75 24.40 -20.22
C LYS A 292 4.92 23.86 -19.05
N ASP A 293 3.66 24.30 -18.91
CA ASP A 293 2.77 23.76 -17.87
C ASP A 293 2.49 22.26 -18.07
N CYS A 294 2.22 21.84 -19.30
CA CYS A 294 1.98 20.44 -19.63
C CYS A 294 3.18 19.55 -19.23
N TYR A 295 4.40 19.96 -19.57
CA TYR A 295 5.61 19.22 -19.18
C TYR A 295 5.91 19.32 -17.68
N ALA A 296 5.58 20.42 -17.00
CA ALA A 296 5.65 20.48 -15.54
C ALA A 296 4.68 19.49 -14.87
N GLN A 297 3.48 19.34 -15.42
CA GLN A 297 2.53 18.29 -15.02
C GLN A 297 3.10 16.89 -15.30
N SER A 298 3.70 16.67 -16.47
CA SER A 298 4.36 15.40 -16.81
C SER A 298 5.47 15.04 -15.82
N LYS A 299 6.36 15.98 -15.52
CA LYS A 299 7.44 15.80 -14.53
C LYS A 299 6.88 15.36 -13.17
N ARG A 300 5.82 16.03 -12.68
CA ARG A 300 5.15 15.65 -11.43
C ARG A 300 4.58 14.22 -11.48
N CYS A 301 4.03 13.78 -12.61
CA CYS A 301 3.61 12.39 -12.80
C CYS A 301 4.78 11.44 -12.57
N TRP A 302 5.92 11.67 -13.23
CA TRP A 302 7.11 10.82 -13.11
C TRP A 302 7.71 10.81 -11.71
N ASP A 303 7.80 11.98 -11.06
CA ASP A 303 8.34 12.09 -9.69
C ASP A 303 7.47 11.36 -8.65
N SER A 304 6.18 11.18 -8.97
CA SER A 304 5.19 10.50 -8.12
C SER A 304 4.94 9.04 -8.48
N ALA A 305 5.52 8.54 -9.58
CA ALA A 305 5.26 7.20 -10.07
C ALA A 305 5.77 6.14 -9.06
N PRO A 306 4.93 5.18 -8.67
CA PRO A 306 5.33 4.11 -7.77
C PRO A 306 6.08 3.00 -8.53
N ALA A 307 6.54 2.00 -7.78
CA ALA A 307 7.22 0.83 -8.34
C ALA A 307 6.38 0.06 -9.38
N SER A 308 5.04 0.11 -9.30
CA SER A 308 4.15 -0.51 -10.28
C SER A 308 4.10 0.17 -11.64
N GLY A 309 4.72 1.35 -11.77
CA GLY A 309 5.02 1.95 -13.06
C GLY A 309 4.30 3.26 -13.35
N SER A 310 4.33 3.62 -14.63
CA SER A 310 4.14 5.00 -15.10
C SER A 310 3.47 5.07 -16.47
N ALA A 311 2.67 4.06 -16.81
CA ALA A 311 2.02 3.91 -18.13
C ALA A 311 1.25 5.18 -18.55
N ASN A 312 0.59 5.85 -17.60
CA ASN A 312 -0.19 7.04 -17.86
C ASN A 312 0.64 8.32 -17.89
N CYS A 313 1.83 8.35 -17.27
CA CYS A 313 2.78 9.44 -17.47
C CYS A 313 3.27 9.51 -18.92
N TYR A 314 3.41 8.37 -19.61
CA TYR A 314 3.70 8.35 -21.05
C TYR A 314 2.54 8.94 -21.86
N THR A 315 1.29 8.52 -21.58
CA THR A 315 0.10 9.05 -22.28
C THR A 315 0.00 10.57 -22.14
N TRP A 316 0.27 11.13 -20.96
CA TRP A 316 0.32 12.58 -20.77
C TRP A 316 1.50 13.24 -21.49
N SER A 317 2.68 12.62 -21.45
CA SER A 317 3.87 13.14 -22.18
C SER A 317 3.66 13.19 -23.69
N ASP A 318 2.91 12.26 -24.25
CA ASP A 318 2.55 12.26 -25.68
C ASP A 318 1.63 13.45 -26.01
N TYR A 319 0.68 13.78 -25.12
CA TYR A 319 -0.15 14.99 -25.25
C TYR A 319 0.68 16.28 -25.23
N CYS A 320 1.63 16.40 -24.29
CA CYS A 320 2.53 17.55 -24.25
C CYS A 320 3.42 17.65 -25.49
N THR A 321 3.83 16.50 -26.05
CA THR A 321 4.63 16.46 -27.29
C THR A 321 3.80 16.95 -28.49
N ALA A 322 2.54 16.51 -28.61
CA ALA A 322 1.67 17.00 -29.67
C ALA A 322 1.45 18.53 -29.59
N MET A 323 1.35 19.07 -28.37
CA MET A 323 1.25 20.51 -28.14
C MET A 323 2.53 21.25 -28.51
N ASN A 324 3.70 20.73 -28.11
CA ASN A 324 5.01 21.26 -28.50
C ASN A 324 5.15 21.34 -30.02
N ASP A 325 4.87 20.23 -30.70
CA ASP A 325 4.97 20.14 -32.16
C ASP A 325 4.02 21.12 -32.86
N ALA A 326 2.85 21.42 -32.28
CA ALA A 326 1.94 22.45 -32.79
C ALA A 326 2.53 23.86 -32.63
N CYS A 327 3.11 24.20 -31.47
CA CYS A 327 3.79 25.48 -31.28
C CYS A 327 4.99 25.66 -32.23
N GLU A 328 5.76 24.60 -32.49
CA GLU A 328 6.87 24.62 -33.46
C GLU A 328 6.41 24.88 -34.91
N ARG A 329 5.18 24.47 -35.24
CA ARG A 329 4.54 24.75 -36.54
C ARG A 329 3.78 26.08 -36.60
N GLU A 330 3.92 26.92 -35.58
CA GLU A 330 3.21 28.20 -35.45
C GLU A 330 1.68 28.06 -35.37
N GLU A 331 1.19 26.90 -34.90
CA GLU A 331 -0.25 26.63 -34.68
C GLU A 331 -0.66 27.11 -33.29
N PHE A 332 -0.98 28.41 -33.18
CA PHE A 332 -1.24 29.07 -31.89
C PHE A 332 -2.71 29.05 -31.44
N ASP A 333 -3.58 28.27 -32.05
CA ASP A 333 -4.95 28.08 -31.59
C ASP A 333 -5.10 26.71 -30.92
N GLY A 334 -5.00 26.64 -29.58
CA GLY A 334 -4.97 25.38 -28.86
C GLY A 334 -5.18 25.48 -27.35
N PRO A 335 -4.79 24.47 -26.56
CA PRO A 335 -4.42 23.15 -27.04
C PRO A 335 -5.65 22.38 -27.54
N ALA A 336 -5.42 21.33 -28.33
CA ALA A 336 -6.47 20.35 -28.62
C ALA A 336 -6.99 19.72 -27.30
N ALA A 337 -8.27 19.33 -27.29
CA ALA A 337 -8.83 18.62 -26.15
C ALA A 337 -8.04 17.33 -25.88
N PHE A 338 -7.86 17.00 -24.60
CA PHE A 338 -7.19 15.76 -24.24
C PHE A 338 -8.10 14.55 -24.52
N GLU A 339 -7.65 13.64 -25.39
CA GLU A 339 -8.38 12.42 -25.78
C GLU A 339 -7.72 11.12 -25.27
N GLY A 340 -6.65 11.24 -24.48
CA GLY A 340 -5.94 10.09 -23.95
C GLY A 340 -6.82 9.27 -22.99
N LYS A 341 -6.68 7.94 -23.04
CA LYS A 341 -7.38 7.03 -22.14
C LYS A 341 -6.44 6.53 -21.04
N GLU A 342 -6.98 6.40 -19.82
CA GLU A 342 -6.26 5.75 -18.72
C GLU A 342 -5.96 4.30 -19.09
N LYS A 343 -4.68 3.94 -18.98
CA LYS A 343 -4.18 2.58 -19.15
C LYS A 343 -4.12 1.92 -17.79
N PHE A 344 -4.69 0.72 -17.73
CA PHE A 344 -4.62 -0.17 -16.57
C PHE A 344 -3.79 -1.39 -16.99
N VAL A 345 -3.02 -1.94 -16.04
CA VAL A 345 -2.55 -3.31 -16.19
C VAL A 345 -3.78 -4.21 -16.16
N ALA A 346 -3.85 -5.17 -17.09
CA ALA A 346 -4.95 -6.11 -17.13
C ALA A 346 -4.95 -6.94 -15.84
N THR A 347 -6.12 -7.14 -15.24
CA THR A 347 -6.26 -8.05 -14.10
C THR A 347 -5.72 -9.42 -14.50
N PRO A 348 -4.81 -10.03 -13.71
CA PRO A 348 -4.10 -11.23 -14.14
C PRO A 348 -5.00 -12.48 -14.23
N GLY A 349 -6.14 -12.47 -13.54
CA GLY A 349 -7.14 -13.54 -13.55
C GLY A 349 -8.54 -13.07 -13.11
N GLU A 350 -9.42 -14.03 -12.84
CA GLU A 350 -10.73 -13.74 -12.25
C GLU A 350 -10.55 -13.26 -10.80
N ILE A 351 -11.20 -12.14 -10.44
CA ILE A 351 -11.17 -11.65 -9.05
C ILE A 351 -11.88 -12.68 -8.17
N PRO A 352 -11.18 -13.32 -7.22
CA PRO A 352 -11.77 -14.39 -6.44
C PRO A 352 -12.92 -13.85 -5.58
N ALA A 353 -13.88 -14.72 -5.26
CA ALA A 353 -14.79 -14.48 -4.16
C ALA A 353 -13.98 -14.20 -2.88
N PRO A 354 -14.54 -13.47 -1.89
CA PRO A 354 -13.90 -13.36 -0.59
C PRO A 354 -13.51 -14.74 -0.08
N TRP A 355 -12.30 -14.90 0.44
CA TRP A 355 -11.80 -16.15 1.01
C TRP A 355 -12.46 -16.35 2.38
N ASN A 356 -13.79 -16.41 2.41
CA ASN A 356 -14.54 -16.50 3.65
C ASN A 356 -14.72 -17.96 4.08
N GLU A 357 -14.36 -18.16 5.34
CA GLU A 357 -14.57 -19.30 6.23
C GLU A 357 -13.75 -20.58 5.94
N LYS A 358 -12.78 -20.81 6.84
CA LYS A 358 -12.45 -22.17 7.30
C LYS A 358 -13.76 -22.91 7.51
N SER A 359 -13.87 -24.07 6.88
CA SER A 359 -15.07 -24.92 6.91
C SER A 359 -15.70 -24.98 8.32
N PRO A 360 -17.04 -24.87 8.47
CA PRO A 360 -17.74 -24.84 9.76
C PRO A 360 -17.50 -26.01 10.73
N GLU A 361 -16.68 -27.01 10.36
CA GLU A 361 -16.37 -28.16 11.22
C GLU A 361 -15.39 -27.86 12.36
N GLU A 362 -14.68 -26.73 12.36
CA GLU A 362 -13.65 -26.46 13.38
C GLU A 362 -14.13 -25.66 14.60
N THR A 363 -15.43 -25.40 14.73
CA THR A 363 -16.01 -24.99 16.03
C THR A 363 -16.53 -26.24 16.76
N SER A 364 -15.62 -27.14 17.13
CA SER A 364 -15.99 -28.27 18.00
C SER A 364 -16.20 -27.76 19.43
N THR A 365 -17.46 -27.49 19.71
CA THR A 365 -18.00 -27.34 21.05
C THR A 365 -17.71 -28.62 21.84
N SER A 366 -16.83 -28.57 22.84
CA SER A 366 -16.70 -29.63 23.83
C SER A 366 -17.95 -29.64 24.72
N THR A 367 -18.99 -30.36 24.30
CA THR A 367 -20.05 -30.78 25.21
C THR A 367 -20.43 -32.21 24.87
N GLY A 368 -20.08 -33.10 25.81
CA GLY A 368 -20.30 -34.53 25.67
C GLY A 368 -21.77 -34.85 25.42
N THR A 369 -21.99 -35.57 24.32
CA THR A 369 -23.25 -36.23 23.98
C THR A 369 -23.62 -37.24 25.07
N SER A 370 -24.71 -37.00 25.78
CA SER A 370 -25.51 -38.05 26.42
C SER A 370 -26.79 -38.20 25.61
N THR A 371 -26.82 -39.24 24.79
CA THR A 371 -27.91 -39.63 23.91
C THR A 371 -29.10 -40.13 24.73
N SER A 372 -30.28 -39.53 24.58
CA SER A 372 -31.53 -40.26 24.83
C SER A 372 -32.66 -39.73 23.96
N THR A 373 -33.12 -40.64 23.11
CA THR A 373 -34.21 -40.62 22.14
C THR A 373 -35.54 -40.19 22.79
N SER A 374 -36.27 -39.28 22.14
CA SER A 374 -37.62 -38.86 22.52
C SER A 374 -38.67 -39.72 21.82
N SER A 375 -39.48 -40.44 22.60
CA SER A 375 -40.78 -40.98 22.20
C SER A 375 -41.89 -40.31 23.01
N LYS A 376 -42.81 -39.67 22.29
CA LYS A 376 -44.03 -39.01 22.77
C LYS A 376 -45.01 -40.06 23.35
N VAL A 377 -45.72 -39.75 24.45
CA VAL A 377 -47.17 -39.99 24.67
C VAL A 377 -47.63 -39.53 26.07
N SER A 378 -48.66 -38.68 26.05
CA SER A 378 -49.82 -38.48 26.94
C SER A 378 -49.75 -38.63 28.47
N GLY A 379 -50.34 -37.65 29.17
CA GLY A 379 -50.84 -37.80 30.55
C GLY A 379 -50.87 -36.48 31.31
N GLY A 380 -52.05 -35.89 31.49
CA GLY A 380 -52.24 -34.63 32.22
C GLY A 380 -52.22 -34.79 33.74
N HIS A 381 -51.95 -33.68 34.43
CA HIS A 381 -52.61 -33.22 35.66
C HIS A 381 -52.04 -31.83 36.05
N GLU A 382 -52.92 -30.83 36.15
CA GLU A 382 -52.76 -29.68 37.05
C GLU A 382 -53.12 -30.13 38.48
N PRO A 383 -53.02 -29.28 39.54
CA PRO A 383 -52.26 -28.04 39.72
C PRO A 383 -51.41 -28.13 41.00
N THR A 384 -50.69 -27.06 41.38
CA THR A 384 -50.81 -26.42 42.71
C THR A 384 -49.90 -25.18 42.78
N THR A 385 -50.54 -24.06 43.07
CA THR A 385 -50.01 -22.74 43.41
C THR A 385 -49.42 -22.72 44.82
N VAL A 386 -48.25 -22.10 45.02
CA VAL A 386 -47.97 -21.31 46.24
C VAL A 386 -47.08 -20.11 45.88
N ARG A 387 -47.54 -18.95 46.36
CA ARG A 387 -47.00 -17.60 46.26
C ARG A 387 -46.60 -17.16 47.66
N THR A 388 -45.38 -16.66 47.89
CA THR A 388 -45.03 -15.60 48.90
C THR A 388 -43.54 -15.24 48.77
N GLU A 389 -43.22 -14.00 48.38
CA GLU A 389 -42.70 -12.87 49.21
C GLU A 389 -41.21 -12.99 49.59
N VAL A 390 -40.29 -12.18 49.05
CA VAL A 390 -39.94 -10.76 49.38
C VAL A 390 -39.43 -10.53 50.81
N ARG A 391 -38.10 -10.37 50.93
CA ARG A 391 -37.35 -9.35 51.72
C ARG A 391 -35.85 -9.68 51.63
N SER A 392 -34.99 -8.87 51.00
CA SER A 392 -34.42 -7.59 51.46
C SER A 392 -33.54 -7.68 52.73
N SER A 393 -32.23 -7.57 52.52
CA SER A 393 -31.23 -6.89 53.38
C SER A 393 -30.01 -6.62 52.47
N SER A 394 -29.60 -5.40 52.09
CA SER A 394 -29.18 -4.17 52.78
C SER A 394 -27.85 -4.28 53.55
N SER A 395 -26.77 -3.81 52.91
CA SER A 395 -25.69 -2.99 53.50
C SER A 395 -25.00 -2.24 52.33
N SER A 396 -25.23 -0.94 52.10
CA SER A 396 -24.66 0.27 52.76
C SER A 396 -23.13 0.31 52.72
N SER A 397 -22.55 1.02 51.74
CA SER A 397 -21.89 2.36 51.86
C SER A 397 -20.45 2.28 52.37
N SER A 398 -19.44 2.94 51.79
CA SER A 398 -19.39 4.39 51.59
C SER A 398 -18.29 4.83 50.59
N SER A 399 -18.61 5.94 49.93
CA SER A 399 -17.75 6.86 49.20
C SER A 399 -16.79 7.64 50.13
N LYS A 400 -15.66 8.10 49.57
CA LYS A 400 -14.99 9.35 49.98
C LYS A 400 -14.40 10.10 48.78
N THR A 401 -14.64 11.40 48.82
CA THR A 401 -14.34 12.49 47.89
C THR A 401 -13.10 13.29 48.31
N ALA A 402 -12.49 13.99 47.33
CA ALA A 402 -11.67 15.21 47.41
C ALA A 402 -10.34 15.11 48.20
N ASP A 403 -9.26 15.85 47.94
CA ASP A 403 -9.12 17.20 47.40
C ASP A 403 -7.65 17.43 46.94
N SER A 404 -7.44 18.49 46.15
CA SER A 404 -6.15 19.12 45.85
C SER A 404 -5.52 19.74 47.11
N PRO A 405 -4.19 20.00 47.18
CA PRO A 405 -3.73 21.35 46.83
C PRO A 405 -2.28 21.49 46.31
N GLY A 406 -2.04 22.60 45.59
CA GLY A 406 -0.97 23.54 45.97
C GLY A 406 0.47 23.37 45.46
N LYS A 407 0.74 23.96 44.29
CA LYS A 407 1.76 25.03 44.05
C LYS A 407 3.12 24.94 44.78
N ILE A 408 4.18 24.58 44.05
CA ILE A 408 5.57 24.99 44.35
C ILE A 408 6.23 25.56 43.10
N LYS A 409 6.71 26.81 43.23
CA LYS A 409 7.61 27.53 42.34
C LYS A 409 9.06 27.21 42.74
N THR A 410 9.91 26.79 41.80
CA THR A 410 11.36 27.07 41.79
C THR A 410 11.84 26.93 40.34
N VAL A 411 12.02 28.05 39.62
CA VAL A 411 13.33 28.61 39.21
C VAL A 411 14.23 27.57 38.53
N MET A 412 14.27 27.61 37.19
CA MET A 412 15.38 27.08 36.41
C MET A 412 15.79 28.11 35.37
N GLU A 413 17.09 28.31 35.34
CA GLU A 413 17.82 29.38 34.66
C GLU A 413 17.77 29.27 33.14
N THR A 414 17.68 30.44 32.54
CA THR A 414 17.92 30.73 31.13
C THR A 414 19.40 30.57 30.78
N PRO A 415 19.75 29.97 29.63
CA PRO A 415 20.95 30.33 28.91
C PRO A 415 20.58 31.33 27.80
N SER A 416 21.08 32.54 27.97
CA SER A 416 21.00 33.65 27.04
C SER A 416 21.79 33.34 25.76
N LYS A 417 21.19 33.61 24.60
CA LYS A 417 21.86 33.63 23.29
C LYS A 417 22.72 34.89 23.21
N THR A 418 24.04 34.71 23.14
CA THR A 418 24.97 35.80 22.82
C THR A 418 24.99 35.99 21.30
N ALA A 419 24.53 37.16 20.85
CA ALA A 419 24.87 37.72 19.56
C ALA A 419 26.22 38.44 19.68
N ALA A 420 27.10 38.23 18.70
CA ALA A 420 28.24 39.10 18.45
C ALA A 420 28.34 39.34 16.94
N GLU A 421 28.28 40.62 16.60
CA GLU A 421 28.43 41.21 15.26
C GLU A 421 29.89 41.24 14.78
N SER A 422 30.03 41.67 13.51
CA SER A 422 31.22 42.20 12.83
C SER A 422 31.96 41.18 11.95
N SER A 423 32.36 41.46 10.71
CA SER A 423 32.44 42.74 9.99
C SER A 423 32.46 42.50 8.47
N LYS A 424 31.94 43.49 7.74
CA LYS A 424 32.02 43.64 6.29
C LYS A 424 33.45 44.06 5.91
N SER A 425 34.10 43.37 4.99
CA SER A 425 35.19 43.94 4.18
C SER A 425 35.24 43.31 2.80
N THR A 426 35.02 44.15 1.80
CA THR A 426 35.23 43.93 0.38
C THR A 426 36.71 43.76 0.06
N GLN A 427 37.08 42.70 -0.68
CA GLN A 427 38.09 42.78 -1.73
C GLN A 427 37.99 41.58 -2.67
N ALA A 428 37.97 41.90 -3.96
CA ALA A 428 37.89 40.97 -5.07
C ALA A 428 39.18 40.17 -5.23
N THR A 429 39.08 38.85 -5.37
CA THR A 429 40.12 38.06 -6.05
C THR A 429 39.54 36.79 -6.68
N LYS A 430 39.57 36.76 -8.02
CA LYS A 430 39.91 35.66 -8.92
C LYS A 430 39.41 34.24 -8.58
N THR A 431 38.45 33.79 -9.39
CA THR A 431 38.03 32.41 -9.62
C THR A 431 39.21 31.45 -9.66
N THR A 432 39.18 30.46 -8.77
CA THR A 432 40.00 29.25 -8.86
C THR A 432 39.02 28.08 -8.82
N GLU A 433 38.82 27.48 -9.99
CA GLU A 433 38.10 26.23 -10.15
C GLU A 433 38.88 25.12 -9.44
N THR A 434 38.30 24.55 -8.39
CA THR A 434 38.70 23.23 -7.90
C THR A 434 37.84 22.20 -8.63
N GLY A 435 38.36 21.72 -9.75
CA GLY A 435 37.87 20.50 -10.38
C GLY A 435 38.12 19.32 -9.45
N ASP A 436 37.10 18.49 -9.27
CA ASP A 436 37.24 17.14 -8.74
C ASP A 436 36.88 16.13 -9.83
N MET A 437 37.68 15.09 -9.87
CA MET A 437 37.89 14.16 -10.96
C MET A 437 36.86 13.02 -10.92
N SER A 438 36.09 12.88 -12.00
CA SER A 438 35.73 11.56 -12.51
C SER A 438 36.23 11.46 -13.94
N SER A 439 37.32 10.72 -14.08
CA SER A 439 37.93 10.31 -15.35
C SER A 439 36.91 9.60 -16.23
N GLY A 440 36.53 10.22 -17.35
CA GLY A 440 35.74 9.60 -18.40
C GLY A 440 36.46 9.69 -19.73
N LEU A 441 36.90 8.55 -20.28
CA LEU A 441 37.08 8.42 -21.72
C LEU A 441 35.79 8.92 -22.42
N PRO A 442 35.88 9.54 -23.62
CA PRO A 442 34.68 9.92 -24.36
C PRO A 442 33.78 8.68 -24.52
N ARG A 443 32.59 8.73 -23.93
CA ARG A 443 31.61 7.63 -24.00
C ARG A 443 31.28 7.39 -25.46
N GLN A 444 31.24 6.13 -25.85
CA GLN A 444 30.94 5.80 -27.24
C GLN A 444 29.47 6.12 -27.54
N THR A 445 29.24 6.75 -28.69
CA THR A 445 27.90 7.01 -29.22
C THR A 445 27.20 5.68 -29.51
N SER A 446 25.95 5.57 -29.09
CA SER A 446 25.15 4.36 -29.23
C SER A 446 24.87 4.03 -30.70
N THR A 447 25.19 2.80 -31.08
CA THR A 447 24.95 2.23 -32.42
C THR A 447 23.72 1.33 -32.49
N HIS A 448 23.07 1.06 -31.35
CA HIS A 448 21.93 0.14 -31.23
C HIS A 448 20.76 0.73 -30.44
N GLY A 449 20.78 2.05 -30.22
CA GLY A 449 19.68 2.78 -29.60
C GLY A 449 19.56 2.60 -28.09
N LYS A 450 20.53 1.97 -27.42
CA LYS A 450 20.60 1.85 -25.95
C LYS A 450 21.64 2.78 -25.35
N CYS A 451 21.37 3.30 -24.15
CA CYS A 451 22.19 4.30 -23.49
C CYS A 451 22.08 4.24 -21.97
N GLY A 452 22.96 4.95 -21.27
CA GLY A 452 22.93 5.01 -19.80
C GLY A 452 24.06 4.20 -19.16
N PRO A 453 24.15 4.24 -17.81
CA PRO A 453 25.26 3.66 -17.07
C PRO A 453 25.41 2.15 -17.22
N GLU A 454 24.30 1.44 -17.40
CA GLU A 454 24.31 -0.01 -17.62
C GLU A 454 24.97 -0.40 -18.95
N PHE A 455 24.81 0.44 -19.98
CA PHE A 455 25.34 0.20 -21.33
C PHE A 455 26.67 0.92 -21.58
N GLY A 456 27.04 1.89 -20.74
CA GLY A 456 28.25 2.70 -20.89
C GLY A 456 28.25 3.60 -22.15
N GLN A 457 27.10 3.80 -22.79
CA GLN A 457 26.97 4.47 -24.09
C GLN A 457 26.07 5.71 -24.03
N THR A 458 26.41 6.72 -24.85
CA THR A 458 25.65 7.97 -24.95
C THR A 458 24.84 8.05 -26.24
N CYS A 459 23.70 8.74 -26.20
CA CYS A 459 22.90 9.05 -27.37
C CYS A 459 23.40 10.26 -28.15
N SER A 460 24.31 11.07 -27.60
CA SER A 460 24.82 12.25 -28.29
C SER A 460 25.48 11.90 -29.62
N GLY A 461 24.93 12.42 -30.73
CA GLY A 461 25.35 12.14 -32.10
C GLY A 461 24.81 10.83 -32.69
N SER A 462 23.88 10.15 -31.99
CA SER A 462 23.33 8.87 -32.44
C SER A 462 22.25 9.04 -33.51
N ALA A 463 22.18 8.08 -34.45
CA ALA A 463 21.12 8.03 -35.46
C ALA A 463 19.71 7.90 -34.85
N PHE A 464 19.61 7.33 -33.66
CA PHE A 464 18.35 7.13 -32.94
C PHE A 464 17.84 8.42 -32.26
N GLY A 465 18.71 9.40 -32.04
CA GLY A 465 18.42 10.68 -31.38
C GLY A 465 19.41 10.98 -30.26
N ASP A 466 19.49 12.25 -29.85
CA ASP A 466 20.56 12.75 -28.96
C ASP A 466 20.27 12.57 -27.46
N CYS A 467 19.03 12.25 -27.11
CA CYS A 467 18.59 12.18 -25.72
C CYS A 467 18.51 10.74 -25.23
N CYS A 468 18.86 10.52 -23.96
CA CYS A 468 18.83 9.21 -23.32
C CYS A 468 17.69 9.14 -22.31
N SER A 469 16.68 8.31 -22.55
CA SER A 469 15.55 8.13 -21.64
C SER A 469 15.96 7.42 -20.34
N LYS A 470 15.16 7.57 -19.28
CA LYS A 470 15.35 6.80 -18.03
C LYS A 470 15.37 5.29 -18.19
N ASN A 471 14.79 4.77 -19.29
CA ASN A 471 14.78 3.33 -19.61
C ASN A 471 15.99 2.91 -20.46
N GLY A 472 16.97 3.80 -20.62
CA GLY A 472 18.19 3.53 -21.38
C GLY A 472 17.96 3.45 -22.88
N GLU A 473 17.07 4.27 -23.44
CA GLU A 473 16.80 4.31 -24.89
C GLU A 473 17.11 5.67 -25.51
N CYS A 474 17.73 5.65 -26.69
CA CYS A 474 18.01 6.85 -27.47
C CYS A 474 16.79 7.34 -28.24
N GLY A 475 16.60 8.66 -28.25
CA GLY A 475 15.55 9.29 -29.02
C GLY A 475 15.63 10.81 -29.06
N ARG A 476 14.70 11.40 -29.83
CA ARG A 476 14.58 12.87 -30.01
C ARG A 476 13.34 13.48 -29.37
N LYS A 477 12.42 12.62 -28.91
CA LYS A 477 11.15 13.03 -28.32
C LYS A 477 11.34 13.33 -26.83
N ALA A 478 10.48 14.17 -26.26
CA ALA A 478 10.49 14.53 -24.84
C ALA A 478 10.56 13.33 -23.87
N ARG A 479 10.00 12.17 -24.23
CA ARG A 479 10.13 10.92 -23.46
C ARG A 479 11.58 10.46 -23.24
N HIS A 480 12.51 10.94 -24.07
CA HIS A 480 13.95 10.71 -23.94
C HIS A 480 14.69 11.96 -23.47
N CYS A 481 14.19 13.15 -23.80
CA CYS A 481 14.89 14.42 -23.58
C CYS A 481 14.50 15.14 -22.28
N ALA A 482 13.24 15.13 -21.86
CA ALA A 482 12.78 15.89 -20.67
C ALA A 482 12.40 14.98 -19.49
N CYS A 483 11.69 13.88 -19.77
CA CYS A 483 11.04 13.07 -18.74
C CYS A 483 11.97 12.00 -18.13
N GLY A 484 12.84 12.40 -17.20
CA GLY A 484 13.82 11.51 -16.59
C GLY A 484 15.01 11.21 -17.51
N CYS A 485 15.36 12.17 -18.36
CA CYS A 485 16.54 12.06 -19.21
C CYS A 485 17.80 11.83 -18.36
N VAL A 486 18.63 10.88 -18.76
CA VAL A 486 19.82 10.48 -18.01
C VAL A 486 20.97 11.44 -18.35
N ALA A 487 21.17 12.42 -17.47
CA ALA A 487 22.24 13.42 -17.60
C ALA A 487 23.62 12.75 -17.78
N GLY A 488 24.41 13.26 -18.72
CA GLY A 488 25.71 12.69 -19.09
C GLY A 488 25.65 11.47 -20.02
N TYR A 489 24.46 10.99 -20.39
CA TYR A 489 24.24 9.97 -21.41
C TYR A 489 23.40 10.44 -22.59
N GLY A 490 22.84 11.66 -22.55
CA GLY A 490 22.24 12.34 -23.70
C GLY A 490 21.97 13.82 -23.42
N SER A 491 21.44 14.53 -24.42
CA SER A 491 21.07 15.95 -24.32
C SER A 491 19.70 16.10 -23.64
N CYS A 492 19.69 16.42 -22.36
CA CYS A 492 18.46 16.59 -21.61
C CYS A 492 17.89 18.01 -21.76
N TRP A 493 16.58 18.12 -21.93
CA TRP A 493 15.81 19.36 -21.90
C TRP A 493 15.45 19.67 -20.45
N GLU A 494 15.66 20.92 -20.02
CA GLU A 494 15.34 21.39 -18.66
C GLU A 494 13.85 21.69 -18.45
#